data_AF-A0A0Q5JZ37-F1
#
_entry.id   AF-A0A0Q5JZ37-F1
#
_cell.length_a   1.000
_cell.length_b   1.000
_cell.length_c   1.000
_cell.angle_alpha   90.00
_cell.angle_beta   90.00
_cell.angle_gamma   90.00
#
_symmetry.space_group_name_H-M   'P 1'
#
loop_
_entity.id
_entity.type
_entity.pdbx_description
1 polymer ?
#
loop_
_entity_poly.entity_id
_entity_poly.type
_entity_poly.pdbx_seq_one_letter_code
_entity_poly.pdbx_strand_id
1 'polypeptide(L)'
;MNKVGFLAGLTAALALTSTAPQTAQLEAWADIYLPELHTKAQELLKPPFTLGELEQVADVAVRSAQELKGIFYGVPRAVIAQTALVVAVKATLPDQVQPWLLPFLSRPGLAALIESAFQRAFGPEAVPLPGASATPVAPVVEASDVAEGGVQ
;
A
#
# COMPACT_ATOMS: atom_id res chain seq x y z
N MET A 1 12.77 -1.24 -15.90
CA MET A 1 13.18 -0.40 -14.76
C MET A 1 14.39 -1.01 -14.06
N ASN A 2 15.42 -0.23 -13.73
CA ASN A 2 16.62 -0.72 -13.03
C ASN A 2 16.37 -0.80 -11.52
N LYS A 3 16.38 -2.02 -10.94
CA LYS A 3 16.15 -2.27 -9.50
C LYS A 3 17.06 -1.43 -8.60
N VAL A 4 18.34 -1.34 -8.95
CA VAL A 4 19.35 -0.61 -8.16
C VAL A 4 19.05 0.89 -8.16
N GLY A 5 18.71 1.46 -9.32
CA GLY A 5 18.35 2.87 -9.45
C GLY A 5 17.05 3.22 -8.73
N PHE A 6 16.06 2.32 -8.77
CA PHE A 6 14.81 2.47 -8.02
C PHE A 6 15.05 2.50 -6.52
N LEU A 7 15.79 1.51 -5.99
CA LEU A 7 16.07 1.41 -4.56
C LEU A 7 16.89 2.60 -4.06
N ALA A 8 17.90 3.04 -4.82
CA ALA A 8 18.67 4.24 -4.51
C ALA A 8 17.81 5.51 -4.52
N GLY A 9 16.88 5.64 -5.48
CA GLY A 9 15.93 6.74 -5.53
C GLY A 9 14.97 6.74 -4.33
N LEU A 10 14.49 5.57 -3.92
CA LEU A 10 13.60 5.40 -2.77
C LEU A 10 14.30 5.76 -1.45
N THR A 11 15.49 5.22 -1.21
CA THR A 11 16.25 5.52 0.01
C THR A 11 16.70 6.97 0.06
N ALA A 12 17.13 7.55 -1.06
CA ALA A 12 17.48 8.97 -1.14
C ALA A 12 16.26 9.88 -0.87
N ALA A 13 15.11 9.57 -1.46
CA ALA A 13 13.88 10.37 -1.28
C ALA A 13 13.32 10.27 0.15
N LEU A 14 13.51 9.14 0.83
CA LEU A 14 13.15 8.95 2.24
C LEU A 14 14.29 9.30 3.20
N ALA A 15 15.39 9.90 2.70
CA ALA A 15 16.58 10.30 3.45
C ALA A 15 17.13 9.18 4.38
N LEU A 16 17.08 7.93 3.91
CA LEU A 16 17.45 6.77 4.72
C LEU A 16 18.93 6.39 4.55
N THR A 17 19.60 6.18 5.67
CA THR A 17 20.85 5.40 5.72
C THR A 17 20.51 3.95 6.08
N SER A 18 20.48 3.07 5.08
CA SER A 18 20.15 1.66 5.29
C SER A 18 21.34 0.85 5.81
N THR A 19 21.11 0.01 6.81
CA THR A 19 22.05 -1.02 7.26
C THR A 19 22.01 -2.24 6.32
N ALA A 20 23.05 -3.07 6.31
CA ALA A 20 23.10 -4.30 5.48
C ALA A 20 21.84 -5.20 5.58
N PRO A 21 21.28 -5.52 6.77
CA PRO A 21 20.05 -6.31 6.86
C PRO A 21 18.82 -5.58 6.28
N GLN A 22 18.75 -4.25 6.40
CA GLN A 22 17.68 -3.47 5.80
C GLN A 22 17.80 -3.44 4.27
N THR A 23 19.02 -3.40 3.73
CA THR A 23 19.26 -3.49 2.28
C THR A 23 18.76 -4.83 1.74
N ALA A 24 19.04 -5.95 2.40
CA ALA A 24 18.54 -7.26 1.98
C ALA A 24 17.00 -7.34 2.01
N GLN A 25 16.36 -6.75 3.02
CA GLN A 25 14.89 -6.66 3.09
C GLN A 25 14.31 -5.77 1.98
N LEU A 26 14.95 -4.63 1.68
CA LEU A 26 14.56 -3.76 0.57
C LEU A 26 14.71 -4.45 -0.78
N GLU A 27 15.75 -5.26 -0.97
CA GLU A 27 15.95 -6.04 -2.19
C GLU A 27 14.86 -7.11 -2.36
N ALA A 28 14.53 -7.85 -1.30
CA ALA A 28 13.46 -8.85 -1.33
C ALA A 28 12.09 -8.20 -1.56
N TRP A 29 11.82 -7.07 -0.90
CA TRP A 29 10.62 -6.27 -1.15
C TRP A 29 10.53 -5.82 -2.61
N ALA A 30 11.65 -5.35 -3.18
CA ALA A 30 11.67 -4.90 -4.56
C ALA A 30 11.42 -6.05 -5.54
N ASP A 31 11.90 -7.26 -5.28
CA ASP A 31 11.59 -8.40 -6.17
C ASP A 31 10.09 -8.72 -6.24
N ILE A 32 9.35 -8.45 -5.17
CA ILE A 32 7.90 -8.69 -5.09
C ILE A 32 7.12 -7.53 -5.72
N TYR A 33 7.37 -6.30 -5.27
CA TYR A 33 6.50 -5.16 -5.57
C TYR A 33 6.95 -4.31 -6.76
N LEU A 34 8.23 -4.36 -7.13
CA LEU A 34 8.76 -3.53 -8.22
C LEU A 34 8.12 -3.86 -9.59
N PRO A 35 7.91 -5.14 -9.97
CA PRO A 35 7.24 -5.47 -11.24
C PRO A 35 5.79 -4.96 -11.30
N GLU A 36 5.07 -5.05 -10.19
CA GLU A 36 3.68 -4.61 -10.09
C GLU A 36 3.59 -3.08 -10.11
N LEU A 37 4.41 -2.39 -9.29
CA LEU A 37 4.50 -0.93 -9.28
C LEU A 37 4.93 -0.39 -10.65
N HIS A 38 5.82 -1.08 -11.36
CA HIS A 38 6.23 -0.73 -12.72
C HIS A 38 5.06 -0.82 -13.70
N THR A 39 4.32 -1.93 -13.67
CA THR A 39 3.14 -2.12 -14.54
C THR A 39 2.10 -1.05 -14.25
N LYS A 40 1.77 -0.81 -12.98
CA LYS A 40 0.82 0.23 -12.55
C LYS A 40 1.27 1.64 -12.94
N ALA A 41 2.56 1.93 -12.81
CA ALA A 41 3.11 3.21 -13.25
C ALA A 41 3.01 3.37 -14.78
N GLN A 42 3.24 2.31 -15.56
CA GLN A 42 3.06 2.34 -17.01
C GLN A 42 1.59 2.51 -17.44
N GLU A 43 0.65 1.92 -16.71
CA GLU A 43 -0.79 2.12 -16.92
C GLU A 43 -1.16 3.60 -16.73
N LEU A 44 -0.65 4.25 -15.68
CA LEU A 44 -0.87 5.69 -15.45
C LEU A 44 -0.31 6.60 -16.56
N LEU A 45 0.65 6.12 -17.36
CA LEU A 45 1.26 6.87 -18.45
C LEU A 45 0.48 6.76 -19.77
N LYS A 46 -0.48 5.84 -19.88
CA LYS A 46 -1.26 5.59 -21.10
C LYS A 46 -2.66 6.20 -20.98
N PRO A 47 -2.94 7.34 -21.63
CA PRO A 47 -4.31 7.86 -21.69
C PRO A 47 -5.20 6.97 -22.57
N PRO A 48 -6.51 6.90 -22.29
CA PRO A 48 -7.20 7.50 -21.15
C PRO A 48 -6.95 6.69 -19.86
N PHE A 49 -6.62 7.38 -18.77
CA PHE A 49 -6.57 6.75 -17.44
C PHE A 49 -7.88 7.03 -16.70
N THR A 50 -8.31 6.07 -15.91
CA THR A 50 -9.57 6.09 -15.16
C THR A 50 -9.31 6.29 -13.66
N LEU A 51 -10.34 6.75 -12.94
CA LEU A 51 -10.28 6.84 -11.48
C LEU A 51 -10.04 5.46 -10.85
N GLY A 52 -10.61 4.39 -11.43
CA GLY A 52 -10.42 3.03 -10.95
C GLY A 52 -8.97 2.54 -11.06
N GLU A 53 -8.24 2.91 -12.12
CA GLU A 53 -6.82 2.60 -12.25
C GLU A 53 -5.98 3.36 -11.22
N LEU A 54 -6.31 4.63 -10.97
CA LEU A 54 -5.69 5.41 -9.90
C LEU A 54 -5.88 4.78 -8.51
N GLU A 55 -7.08 4.27 -8.23
CA GLU A 55 -7.37 3.55 -6.99
C GLU A 55 -6.58 2.25 -6.88
N GLN A 56 -6.49 1.46 -7.97
CA GLN A 56 -5.69 0.24 -7.97
C GLN A 56 -4.21 0.53 -7.73
N VAL A 57 -3.67 1.59 -8.35
CA VAL A 57 -2.29 2.03 -8.12
C VAL A 57 -2.09 2.43 -6.66
N ALA A 58 -3.04 3.17 -6.08
CA ALA A 58 -3.00 3.54 -4.67
C ALA A 58 -3.03 2.29 -3.77
N ASP A 59 -3.89 1.30 -4.04
CA ASP A 59 -3.98 0.08 -3.23
C ASP A 59 -2.70 -0.76 -3.29
N VAL A 60 -2.01 -0.83 -4.43
CA VAL A 60 -0.70 -1.50 -4.56
C VAL A 60 0.39 -0.70 -3.81
N ALA A 61 0.40 0.62 -3.94
CA ALA A 61 1.34 1.48 -3.21
C ALA A 61 1.16 1.35 -1.69
N VAL A 62 -0.09 1.30 -1.22
CA VAL A 62 -0.46 1.10 0.18
C VAL A 62 0.00 -0.27 0.71
N ARG A 63 -0.25 -1.36 -0.03
CA ARG A 63 0.21 -2.70 0.35
C ARG A 63 1.73 -2.79 0.39
N SER A 64 2.40 -2.27 -0.63
CA SER A 64 3.86 -2.27 -0.68
C SER A 64 4.49 -1.44 0.45
N ALA A 65 3.87 -0.31 0.83
CA ALA A 65 4.33 0.53 1.93
C ALA A 65 4.14 -0.10 3.31
N GLN A 66 3.14 -0.97 3.47
CA GLN A 66 2.91 -1.69 4.73
C GLN A 66 4.07 -2.63 5.06
N GLU A 67 4.59 -3.35 4.06
CA GLU A 67 5.78 -4.23 4.22
C GLU A 67 7.04 -3.42 4.55
N LEU A 68 7.13 -2.20 4.02
CA LEU A 68 8.24 -1.30 4.26
C LEU A 68 8.20 -0.60 5.63
N LYS A 69 7.07 -0.65 6.36
CA LYS A 69 6.91 0.03 7.65
C LYS A 69 7.97 -0.42 8.68
N GLY A 70 8.36 -1.69 8.65
CA GLY A 70 9.41 -2.21 9.54
C GLY A 70 10.81 -1.66 9.26
N ILE A 71 11.04 -1.15 8.05
CA ILE A 71 12.31 -0.60 7.58
C ILE A 71 12.36 0.91 7.81
N PHE A 72 11.26 1.62 7.54
CA PHE A 72 11.15 3.07 7.64
C PHE A 72 10.46 3.51 8.94
N TYR A 73 11.10 3.23 10.08
CA TYR A 73 10.55 3.62 11.38
C TYR A 73 10.43 5.15 11.50
N GLY A 74 9.28 5.64 11.96
CA GLY A 74 9.01 7.07 12.14
C GLY A 74 8.54 7.81 10.87
N VAL A 75 8.53 7.16 9.71
CA VAL A 75 7.97 7.75 8.48
C VAL A 75 6.49 7.39 8.36
N PRO A 76 5.59 8.36 8.08
CA PRO A 76 4.18 8.05 7.83
C PRO A 76 4.02 7.10 6.63
N ARG A 77 3.18 6.08 6.79
CA ARG A 77 2.90 5.06 5.75
C ARG A 77 2.44 5.66 4.40
N ALA A 78 1.66 6.74 4.45
CA ALA A 78 1.24 7.47 3.26
C ALA A 78 2.42 8.11 2.51
N VAL A 79 3.42 8.60 3.23
CA VAL A 79 4.66 9.16 2.65
C VAL A 79 5.50 8.07 2.00
N ILE A 80 5.60 6.88 2.61
CA ILE A 80 6.30 5.73 2.03
C ILE A 80 5.62 5.31 0.72
N ALA A 81 4.29 5.13 0.74
CA ALA A 81 3.50 4.76 -0.44
C ALA A 81 3.61 5.80 -1.56
N GLN A 82 3.46 7.08 -1.23
CA GLN A 82 3.59 8.16 -2.20
C GLN A 82 4.99 8.20 -2.80
N THR A 83 6.03 8.04 -1.99
CA THR A 83 7.42 8.07 -2.47
C THR A 83 7.73 6.87 -3.35
N ALA A 84 7.33 5.67 -2.96
CA ALA A 84 7.48 4.47 -3.78
C ALA A 84 6.80 4.62 -5.15
N LEU A 85 5.59 5.18 -5.17
CA LEU A 85 4.87 5.45 -6.40
C LEU A 85 5.54 6.54 -7.26
N VAL A 86 5.97 7.66 -6.66
CA VAL A 86 6.66 8.74 -7.38
C VAL A 86 7.96 8.23 -8.00
N VAL A 87 8.75 7.45 -7.26
CA VAL A 87 10.00 6.86 -7.77
C VAL A 87 9.70 5.85 -8.87
N ALA A 88 8.65 5.03 -8.74
CA ALA A 88 8.23 4.07 -9.76
C ALA A 88 7.85 4.81 -11.05
N VAL A 89 6.97 5.81 -10.95
CA VAL A 89 6.55 6.60 -12.10
C VAL A 89 7.76 7.26 -12.76
N LYS A 90 8.60 7.96 -11.99
CA LYS A 90 9.82 8.61 -12.53
C LYS A 90 10.74 7.64 -13.25
N ALA A 91 10.89 6.41 -12.74
CA ALA A 91 11.74 5.40 -13.36
C ALA A 91 11.11 4.71 -14.58
N THR A 92 9.79 4.84 -14.77
CA THR A 92 9.05 4.42 -15.97
C THR A 92 8.83 5.52 -17.00
N LEU A 93 9.09 6.79 -16.65
CA LEU A 93 8.85 7.91 -17.56
C LEU A 93 9.72 7.78 -18.82
N PRO A 94 9.13 7.71 -20.03
CA PRO A 94 9.87 8.07 -21.23
C PRO A 94 10.20 9.57 -21.19
N ASP A 95 11.22 10.03 -21.93
CA ASP A 95 11.64 11.46 -22.01
C ASP A 95 10.47 12.45 -22.28
N GLN A 96 9.33 11.95 -22.76
CA GLN A 96 8.08 12.69 -22.93
C GLN A 96 7.18 12.55 -21.70
N VAL A 97 7.60 13.18 -20.60
CA VAL A 97 6.76 13.32 -19.40
C VAL A 97 5.53 14.16 -19.75
N GLN A 98 4.33 13.64 -19.53
CA GLN A 98 3.14 14.46 -19.67
C GLN A 98 3.19 15.59 -18.62
N PRO A 99 3.10 16.88 -19.02
CA PRO A 99 3.36 18.02 -18.13
C PRO A 99 2.47 18.07 -16.88
N TRP A 100 1.31 17.41 -16.92
CA TRP A 100 0.34 17.37 -15.82
C TRP A 100 0.65 16.30 -14.77
N LEU A 101 1.45 15.28 -15.08
CA LEU A 101 1.62 14.11 -14.22
C LEU A 101 2.51 14.39 -13.02
N LEU A 102 3.68 15.03 -13.21
CA LEU A 102 4.55 15.43 -12.11
C LEU A 102 3.88 16.37 -11.09
N PRO A 103 3.14 17.43 -11.50
CA PRO A 103 2.42 18.24 -10.53
C PRO A 103 1.25 17.49 -9.88
N PHE A 104 0.62 16.52 -10.55
CA PHE A 104 -0.40 15.66 -9.92
C PHE A 104 0.19 14.77 -8.81
N LEU A 105 1.32 14.11 -9.10
CA LEU A 105 2.00 13.23 -8.13
C LEU A 105 2.57 13.98 -6.91
N SER A 106 2.81 15.28 -7.06
CA SER A 106 3.33 16.16 -6.01
C SER A 106 2.25 16.88 -5.21
N ARG A 107 0.96 16.67 -5.52
CA ARG A 107 -0.17 17.38 -4.89
C ARG A 107 -0.76 16.62 -3.70
N PRO A 108 -1.43 17.33 -2.77
CA PRO A 108 -2.18 16.72 -1.67
C PRO A 108 -3.31 15.80 -2.13
N GLY A 109 -3.76 15.90 -3.39
CA GLY A 109 -4.78 15.01 -3.96
C GLY A 109 -4.33 13.54 -4.04
N LEU A 110 -3.08 13.27 -4.43
CA LEU A 110 -2.55 11.91 -4.42
C LEU A 110 -2.40 11.40 -2.98
N ALA A 111 -1.94 12.25 -2.07
CA ALA A 111 -1.85 11.90 -0.66
C ALA A 111 -3.23 11.55 -0.07
N ALA A 112 -4.29 12.28 -0.44
CA ALA A 112 -5.66 11.96 -0.03
C ALA A 112 -6.19 10.65 -0.63
N LEU A 113 -5.84 10.33 -1.87
CA LEU A 113 -6.18 9.04 -2.49
C LEU A 113 -5.45 7.87 -1.80
N ILE A 114 -4.16 8.04 -1.52
CA ILE A 114 -3.35 7.06 -0.78
C ILE A 114 -3.88 6.89 0.65
N GLU A 115 -4.24 7.98 1.32
CA GLU A 115 -4.82 7.92 2.67
C GLU A 115 -6.19 7.26 2.66
N SER A 116 -7.04 7.56 1.67
CA SER A 116 -8.31 6.87 1.45
C SER A 116 -8.12 5.37 1.20
N ALA A 117 -7.15 4.99 0.36
CA ALA A 117 -6.78 3.59 0.15
C ALA A 117 -6.28 2.92 1.45
N PHE A 118 -5.48 3.63 2.25
CA PHE A 118 -5.06 3.15 3.57
C PHE A 118 -6.24 2.96 4.52
N GLN A 119 -7.22 3.86 4.52
CA GLN A 119 -8.43 3.73 5.35
C GLN A 119 -9.32 2.58 4.87
N ARG A 120 -9.44 2.34 3.56
CA ARG A 120 -10.16 1.17 3.04
C ARG A 120 -9.47 -0.14 3.38
N ALA A 121 -8.15 -0.19 3.25
CA ALA A 121 -7.37 -1.42 3.45
C ALA A 121 -7.09 -1.73 4.93
N PHE A 122 -6.96 -0.70 5.77
CA PHE A 122 -6.46 -0.82 7.15
C PHE A 122 -7.13 0.15 8.14
N GLY A 123 -8.21 0.82 7.74
CA GLY A 123 -8.99 1.66 8.65
C GLY A 123 -9.69 0.82 9.73
N PRO A 124 -10.13 1.46 10.82
CA PRO A 124 -10.97 0.78 11.79
C PRO A 124 -12.22 0.28 11.07
N GLU A 125 -12.56 -0.98 11.29
CA GLU A 125 -13.80 -1.63 10.90
C GLU A 125 -14.95 -0.62 10.83
N ALA A 126 -15.67 -0.58 9.71
CA ALA A 126 -16.72 0.38 9.43
C ALA A 126 -17.53 0.72 10.69
N VAL A 127 -17.47 1.98 11.13
CA VAL A 127 -18.40 2.47 12.16
C VAL A 127 -19.81 2.20 11.61
N PRO A 128 -20.60 1.30 12.23
CA PRO A 128 -21.95 1.07 11.77
C PRO A 128 -22.69 2.41 11.83
N LEU A 129 -23.30 2.78 10.70
CA LEU A 129 -24.14 3.98 10.62
C LEU A 129 -25.13 3.98 11.79
N PRO A 130 -25.26 5.09 12.56
CA PRO A 130 -26.27 5.19 13.60
C PRO A 130 -27.65 5.14 12.92
N GLY A 131 -28.25 3.96 12.91
CA GLY A 131 -29.53 3.69 12.24
C GLY A 131 -29.64 2.34 11.52
N ALA A 132 -28.53 1.62 11.31
CA ALA A 132 -28.60 0.22 10.87
C ALA A 132 -28.82 -0.67 12.11
N SER A 133 -30.06 -1.09 12.33
CA SER A 133 -30.50 -1.96 13.42
C SER A 133 -29.53 -3.11 13.65
N ALA A 134 -28.84 -3.06 14.79
CA ALA A 134 -28.13 -4.20 15.35
C ALA A 134 -29.15 -5.28 15.72
N THR A 135 -29.26 -6.33 14.91
CA THR A 135 -29.80 -7.59 15.42
C THR A 135 -28.70 -8.24 16.27
N PRO A 136 -29.00 -8.63 17.52
CA PRO A 136 -28.01 -9.13 18.46
C PRO A 136 -27.56 -10.55 18.10
N VAL A 137 -26.34 -10.85 18.50
CA VAL A 137 -25.63 -12.14 18.46
C VAL A 137 -26.52 -13.29 18.92
N ALA A 138 -26.48 -14.41 18.20
CA ALA A 138 -26.75 -15.73 18.78
C ALA A 138 -25.48 -16.58 18.64
N PRO A 139 -24.82 -16.98 19.74
CA PRO A 139 -23.93 -18.14 19.72
C PRO A 139 -24.82 -19.38 19.90
N VAL A 140 -24.66 -20.42 19.07
CA VAL A 140 -25.00 -21.84 19.36
C VAL A 140 -24.91 -22.62 18.05
N VAL A 141 -23.91 -23.51 17.95
CA VAL A 141 -24.06 -24.94 17.60
C VAL A 141 -22.91 -25.66 18.34
N GLU A 142 -23.20 -26.12 19.57
CA GLU A 142 -23.26 -27.54 19.94
C GLU A 142 -21.96 -28.32 19.71
N ALA A 143 -21.12 -28.35 20.75
CA ALA A 143 -20.20 -29.46 20.99
C ALA A 143 -21.04 -30.71 21.27
N SER A 144 -21.10 -31.63 20.31
CA SER A 144 -21.56 -32.99 20.57
C SER A 144 -20.46 -33.78 21.29
N ASP A 145 -20.90 -34.57 22.26
CA ASP A 145 -20.26 -35.80 22.76
C ASP A 145 -19.03 -35.68 23.68
N VAL A 146 -19.28 -35.52 24.99
CA VAL A 146 -18.70 -36.42 26.02
C VAL A 146 -19.77 -36.66 27.10
N ALA A 147 -20.34 -37.85 27.08
CA ALA A 147 -21.20 -38.36 28.14
C ALA A 147 -20.38 -38.78 29.38
N GLU A 148 -21.13 -38.88 30.48
CA GLU A 148 -20.82 -39.48 31.78
C GLU A 148 -19.91 -38.70 32.74
N GLY A 149 -20.58 -37.86 33.54
CA GLY A 149 -20.15 -37.64 34.92
C GLY A 149 -20.47 -38.85 35.80
N GLY A 150 -19.78 -38.94 36.94
CA GLY A 150 -20.17 -39.87 38.00
C GLY A 150 -19.05 -40.26 38.94
N VAL A 151 -18.64 -39.35 39.82
CA VAL A 151 -17.99 -39.71 41.09
C VAL A 151 -19.04 -40.29 42.04
N GLN A 152 -18.86 -41.55 42.44
CA GLN A 152 -19.02 -42.04 43.81
C GLN A 152 -17.99 -43.14 44.08
#